data_AF-A0A8T3YRA4-F1
#
_entry.id   AF-A0A8T3YRA4-F1
#
_cell.length_a   1.000
_cell.length_b   1.000
_cell.length_c   1.000
_cell.angle_alpha   90.00
_cell.angle_beta   90.00
_cell.angle_gamma   90.00
#
_symmetry.space_group_name_H-M   'P 1'
#
loop_
_entity.id
_entity.type
_entity.pdbx_description
1 polymer ?
#
loop_
_entity_poly.entity_id
_entity_poly.type
_entity_poly.pdbx_seq_one_letter_code
_entity_poly.pdbx_strand_id
1 'polypeptide(L)'
;MADGLFGLLSDLSEIQEQREVLNREETLLQKFINLEQGILLHAVRYILIDNFSKRINQLLNKQPNDDSEEFSESGMISSIYSCLTKEMETIEFSEKDLNEYILARANYDDRDSFVSWGSGLFSGFLISLMTERNQAQGKRTRFYINGRGNSFDHLFAFARTVDELVVENFCGDYICNCIGSNGGVANQVVGLNIRGNYALAGIGTNGGKVGLVLGVGIKGRGALLSIGSNRGDVKYVLGFNIEGDNALYNIGNDKGNIGLVCGYDIIGKGVLEAICNDDSKGEIIIGINITGDNALSFCGSNKGNVGLLYGININGYGALSYAAHRKGNVKLVVGENITNINNEPFSLYKTGALSFIASKEGHVEVVVGNKITARSALSHIGFENGRIGKLVAIAVKGEEALSYIGCDNEKRNAIMDYLLECELSVDLIEMYEKRLGYKIEPDEQDTNKIPPNFIGEEYEKVNEVLCDEETNVTPLKLCCNKLVIGNQAVEEYERIMKEYKLNELVETVRSMYGQPYQEIIRIVETLKLKEWLINSG
;
A
#
# COMPACT_ATOMS: atom_id res chain seq x y z
N MET A 1 1.75 73.52 -44.13
CA MET A 1 0.75 72.44 -44.34
C MET A 1 1.45 71.17 -44.84
N ALA A 2 2.49 70.69 -44.15
CA ALA A 2 3.18 69.44 -44.49
C ALA A 2 3.61 68.62 -43.26
N ASP A 3 3.13 68.97 -42.06
CA ASP A 3 3.49 68.27 -40.80
C ASP A 3 2.42 67.27 -40.34
N GLY A 4 1.34 67.10 -41.11
CA GLY A 4 0.20 66.24 -40.74
C GLY A 4 0.21 64.83 -41.34
N LEU A 5 1.18 64.49 -42.20
CA LEU A 5 1.19 63.20 -42.91
C LEU A 5 2.11 62.14 -42.28
N PHE A 6 3.04 62.53 -41.39
CA PHE A 6 3.99 61.60 -40.78
C PHE A 6 3.43 60.86 -39.54
N GLY A 7 2.33 61.33 -38.94
CA GLY A 7 1.66 60.65 -37.82
C GLY A 7 0.85 59.41 -38.21
N LEU A 8 0.58 59.21 -39.50
CA LEU A 8 -0.11 58.01 -40.02
C LEU A 8 0.86 56.86 -40.36
N LEU A 9 2.16 57.13 -40.45
CA LEU A 9 3.18 56.11 -40.72
C LEU A 9 3.67 55.41 -39.43
N SER A 10 3.47 56.01 -38.25
CA SER A 10 3.72 55.34 -36.97
C SER A 10 2.73 54.20 -36.67
N ASP A 11 1.48 54.31 -37.15
CA ASP A 11 0.45 53.25 -37.01
C ASP A 11 0.73 52.01 -37.88
N LEU A 12 1.57 52.14 -38.92
CA LEU A 12 1.95 51.00 -39.76
C LEU A 12 2.98 50.08 -39.10
N SER A 13 3.74 50.59 -38.12
CA SER A 13 4.69 49.78 -37.35
C SER A 13 3.98 48.77 -36.44
N GLU A 14 2.88 49.16 -35.79
CA GLU A 14 2.04 48.24 -35.00
C GLU A 14 1.35 47.21 -35.91
N ILE A 15 0.92 47.59 -37.12
CA ILE A 15 0.32 46.66 -38.09
C ILE A 15 1.37 45.69 -38.66
N GLN A 16 2.61 46.14 -38.86
CA GLN A 16 3.72 45.27 -39.28
C GLN A 16 4.13 44.31 -38.17
N GLU A 17 4.21 44.78 -36.93
CA GLU A 17 4.50 43.94 -35.77
C GLU A 17 3.40 42.89 -35.55
N GLN A 18 2.12 43.26 -35.70
CA GLN A 18 1.00 42.30 -35.68
C GLN A 18 1.05 41.28 -36.83
N ARG A 19 1.45 41.70 -38.04
CA ARG A 19 1.63 40.79 -39.18
C ARG A 19 2.84 39.86 -39.02
N GLU A 20 3.92 40.35 -38.43
CA GLU A 20 5.11 39.54 -38.13
C GLU A 20 4.83 38.54 -37.01
N VAL A 21 4.02 38.91 -36.00
CA VAL A 21 3.53 38.00 -34.97
C VAL A 21 2.61 36.91 -35.58
N LEU A 22 1.74 37.26 -36.54
CA LEU A 22 0.87 36.30 -37.22
C LEU A 22 1.62 35.33 -38.16
N ASN A 23 2.80 35.71 -38.65
CA ASN A 23 3.60 34.89 -39.56
C ASN A 23 4.74 34.13 -38.86
N ARG A 24 4.92 34.29 -37.55
CA ARG A 24 5.98 33.59 -36.82
C ARG A 24 5.61 32.12 -36.70
N GLU A 25 6.47 31.24 -37.23
CA GLU A 25 6.28 29.79 -37.09
C GLU A 25 6.18 29.43 -35.61
N GLU A 26 5.07 28.78 -35.27
CA GLU A 26 4.80 28.34 -33.91
C GLU A 26 5.84 27.32 -33.46
N THR A 27 6.52 27.61 -32.35
CA THR A 27 7.50 26.68 -31.76
C THR A 27 6.80 25.41 -31.29
N LEU A 28 7.52 24.28 -31.23
CA LEU A 28 6.96 23.02 -30.74
C LEU A 28 6.42 23.14 -29.31
N LEU A 29 7.12 23.89 -28.45
CA LEU A 29 6.65 24.20 -27.10
C LEU A 29 5.30 24.93 -27.11
N GLN A 30 5.14 25.93 -27.98
CA GLN A 30 3.87 26.67 -28.10
C GLN A 30 2.75 25.76 -28.62
N LYS A 31 3.05 24.86 -29.57
CA LYS A 31 2.10 23.84 -30.04
C LYS A 31 1.64 22.92 -28.91
N PHE A 32 2.55 22.45 -28.06
CA PHE A 32 2.21 21.63 -26.91
C PHE A 32 1.30 22.38 -25.92
N ILE A 33 1.62 23.63 -25.61
CA ILE A 33 0.78 24.47 -24.73
C ILE A 33 -0.62 24.67 -25.33
N ASN A 34 -0.71 24.91 -26.64
CA ASN A 34 -2.00 25.11 -27.31
C ASN A 34 -2.84 23.82 -27.35
N LEU A 35 -2.22 22.66 -27.58
CA LEU A 35 -2.88 21.36 -27.52
C LEU A 35 -3.36 21.02 -26.10
N GLU A 36 -2.55 21.31 -25.08
CA GLU A 36 -2.92 21.17 -23.67
C GLU A 36 -4.19 21.95 -23.33
N GLN A 37 -4.26 23.21 -23.75
CA GLN A 37 -5.45 24.05 -23.57
C GLN A 37 -6.68 23.47 -24.29
N GLY A 38 -6.49 22.87 -25.46
CA GLY A 38 -7.53 22.14 -26.18
C GLY A 38 -8.09 20.95 -25.38
N ILE A 39 -7.24 20.21 -24.66
CA ILE A 39 -7.64 19.10 -23.80
C ILE A 39 -8.49 19.59 -22.64
N LEU A 40 -8.07 20.66 -21.98
CA LEU A 40 -8.83 21.25 -20.87
C LEU A 40 -10.25 21.57 -21.31
N LEU A 41 -10.42 22.18 -22.50
CA LEU A 41 -11.73 22.46 -23.05
C LEU A 41 -12.53 21.18 -23.35
N HIS A 42 -11.88 20.13 -23.88
CA HIS A 42 -12.53 18.85 -24.15
C HIS A 42 -12.99 18.13 -22.87
N ALA A 43 -12.14 18.13 -21.83
CA ALA A 43 -12.44 17.52 -20.55
C ALA A 43 -13.56 18.29 -19.81
N VAL A 44 -13.56 19.63 -19.83
CA VAL A 44 -14.68 20.44 -19.31
C VAL A 44 -15.98 20.07 -20.02
N ARG A 45 -15.97 19.96 -21.35
CA ARG A 45 -17.16 19.57 -22.11
C ARG A 45 -17.66 18.19 -21.68
N TYR A 46 -16.75 17.22 -21.50
CA TYR A 46 -17.10 15.87 -21.08
C TYR A 46 -17.74 15.86 -19.68
N ILE A 47 -17.14 16.56 -18.72
CA ILE A 47 -17.67 16.69 -17.35
C ILE A 47 -19.02 17.39 -17.32
N LEU A 48 -19.21 18.44 -18.11
CA LEU A 48 -20.49 19.14 -18.21
C LEU A 48 -21.57 18.24 -18.81
N ILE A 49 -21.25 17.45 -19.84
CA ILE A 49 -22.16 16.48 -20.44
C ILE A 49 -22.53 15.40 -19.43
N ASP A 50 -21.56 14.85 -18.69
CA ASP A 50 -21.79 13.83 -17.66
C ASP A 50 -22.70 14.36 -16.54
N ASN A 51 -22.35 15.51 -15.96
CA ASN A 51 -23.15 16.15 -14.92
C ASN A 51 -24.57 16.47 -15.38
N PHE A 52 -24.73 16.95 -16.62
CA PHE A 52 -26.03 17.22 -17.20
C PHE A 52 -26.83 15.93 -17.42
N SER A 53 -26.18 14.85 -17.87
CA SER A 53 -26.79 13.54 -18.10
C SER A 53 -27.26 12.90 -16.79
N LYS A 54 -26.42 12.95 -15.74
CA LYS A 54 -26.76 12.53 -14.37
C LYS A 54 -27.96 13.31 -13.84
N ARG A 55 -27.98 14.63 -14.02
CA ARG A 55 -29.10 15.49 -13.60
C ARG A 55 -30.39 15.20 -14.37
N ILE A 56 -30.31 14.96 -15.68
CA ILE A 56 -31.48 14.55 -16.48
C ILE A 56 -32.01 13.20 -15.98
N ASN A 57 -31.15 12.22 -15.74
CA ASN A 57 -31.57 10.91 -15.25
C ASN A 57 -32.28 11.02 -13.89
N GLN A 58 -31.75 11.86 -12.99
CA GLN A 58 -32.40 12.20 -11.72
C GLN A 58 -33.78 12.85 -11.93
N LEU A 59 -33.89 13.83 -12.83
CA LEU A 59 -35.16 14.51 -13.12
C LEU A 59 -36.20 13.59 -13.78
N LEU A 60 -35.75 12.59 -14.54
CA LEU A 60 -36.61 11.62 -15.19
C LEU A 60 -37.03 10.45 -14.27
N ASN A 61 -36.63 10.44 -12.99
CA ASN A 61 -36.81 9.31 -12.07
C ASN A 61 -36.37 7.97 -12.68
N LYS A 62 -35.41 8.00 -13.61
CA LYS A 62 -34.78 6.78 -14.06
C LYS A 62 -33.90 6.35 -12.91
N GLN A 63 -34.25 5.24 -12.26
CA GLN A 63 -33.25 4.56 -11.44
C GLN A 63 -32.03 4.36 -12.34
N PRO A 64 -30.81 4.68 -11.86
CA PRO A 64 -29.61 4.30 -12.60
C PRO A 64 -29.75 2.81 -12.86
N ASN A 65 -29.97 2.44 -14.12
CA ASN A 65 -29.91 1.04 -14.47
C ASN A 65 -28.49 0.60 -14.15
N ASP A 66 -28.31 -0.46 -13.37
CA ASP A 66 -27.00 -1.04 -13.06
C ASP A 66 -26.16 -1.32 -14.33
N ASP A 67 -26.82 -1.38 -15.50
CA ASP A 67 -26.23 -1.62 -16.82
C ASP A 67 -26.04 -0.37 -17.69
N SER A 68 -26.42 0.85 -17.24
CA SER A 68 -25.99 2.04 -17.98
C SER A 68 -24.49 2.15 -17.78
N GLU A 69 -23.71 1.82 -18.82
CA GLU A 69 -22.24 1.99 -18.87
C GLU A 69 -21.87 3.20 -18.03
N GLU A 70 -21.46 2.92 -16.80
CA GLU A 70 -21.21 3.96 -15.83
C GLU A 70 -20.16 4.85 -16.47
N PHE A 71 -20.46 6.15 -16.57
CA PHE A 71 -19.60 7.15 -17.20
C PHE A 71 -18.26 7.12 -16.46
N SER A 72 -17.36 6.26 -16.93
CA SER A 72 -16.16 5.90 -16.21
C SER A 72 -15.05 6.83 -16.64
N GLU A 73 -14.22 7.22 -15.70
CA GLU A 73 -13.00 8.01 -15.94
C GLU A 73 -12.17 7.42 -17.09
N SER A 74 -12.19 6.09 -17.24
CA SER A 74 -11.55 5.35 -18.33
C SER A 74 -12.09 5.72 -19.73
N GLY A 75 -13.40 5.98 -19.86
CA GLY A 75 -14.05 6.39 -21.11
C GLY A 75 -13.64 7.81 -21.53
N MET A 76 -13.64 8.74 -20.57
CA MET A 76 -13.16 10.12 -20.80
C MET A 76 -11.71 10.14 -21.26
N ILE A 77 -10.83 9.46 -20.52
CA ILE A 77 -9.40 9.41 -20.84
C ILE A 77 -9.19 8.80 -22.23
N SER A 78 -9.94 7.75 -22.59
CA SER A 78 -9.86 7.14 -23.92
C SER A 78 -10.30 8.07 -25.05
N SER A 79 -11.34 8.88 -24.83
CA SER A 79 -11.75 9.91 -25.80
C SER A 79 -10.66 10.96 -25.99
N ILE A 80 -10.08 11.46 -24.89
CA ILE A 80 -9.01 12.46 -24.92
C ILE A 80 -7.79 11.93 -25.66
N TYR A 81 -7.33 10.72 -25.32
CA TYR A 81 -6.18 10.08 -25.99
C TYR A 81 -6.44 9.91 -27.48
N SER A 82 -7.62 9.42 -27.88
CA SER A 82 -7.98 9.27 -29.30
C SER A 82 -7.96 10.60 -30.06
N CYS A 83 -8.42 11.69 -29.44
CA CYS A 83 -8.34 13.03 -30.01
C CYS A 83 -6.88 13.46 -30.18
N LEU A 84 -6.07 13.33 -29.13
CA LEU A 84 -4.69 13.77 -29.13
C LEU A 84 -3.80 12.98 -30.07
N THR A 85 -4.00 11.67 -30.18
CA THR A 85 -3.27 10.84 -31.13
C THR A 85 -3.44 11.35 -32.57
N LYS A 86 -4.66 11.81 -32.94
CA LYS A 86 -4.92 12.39 -34.27
C LYS A 86 -4.23 13.74 -34.44
N GLU A 87 -4.37 14.63 -33.47
CA GLU A 87 -3.74 15.96 -33.52
C GLU A 87 -2.20 15.87 -33.55
N MET A 88 -1.63 14.84 -32.92
CA MET A 88 -0.19 14.66 -32.80
C MET A 88 0.41 13.77 -33.89
N GLU A 89 -0.40 13.21 -34.80
CA GLU A 89 0.02 12.22 -35.81
C GLU A 89 1.23 12.70 -36.62
N THR A 90 1.24 13.96 -37.02
CA THR A 90 2.28 14.58 -37.86
C THR A 90 3.37 15.30 -37.07
N ILE A 91 3.22 15.42 -35.74
CA ILE A 91 4.16 16.15 -34.89
C ILE A 91 5.20 15.18 -34.36
N GLU A 92 6.44 15.30 -34.83
CA GLU A 92 7.59 14.61 -34.25
C GLU A 92 8.15 15.42 -33.08
N PHE A 93 8.56 14.71 -32.01
CA PHE A 93 9.22 15.32 -30.86
C PHE A 93 10.15 14.30 -30.18
N SER A 94 11.12 14.83 -29.46
CA SER A 94 12.15 14.09 -28.75
C SER A 94 11.97 14.17 -27.23
N GLU A 95 12.80 13.42 -26.51
CA GLU A 95 12.90 13.51 -25.05
C GLU A 95 13.29 14.92 -24.58
N LYS A 96 14.07 15.65 -25.38
CA LYS A 96 14.45 17.03 -25.06
C LYS A 96 13.23 17.96 -25.08
N ASP A 97 12.36 17.80 -26.07
CA ASP A 97 11.17 18.63 -26.24
C ASP A 97 10.14 18.38 -25.14
N LEU A 98 9.98 17.11 -24.73
CA LEU A 98 9.14 16.75 -23.58
C LEU A 98 9.69 17.33 -22.27
N ASN A 99 11.01 17.27 -22.05
CA ASN A 99 11.65 17.90 -20.90
C ASN A 99 11.44 19.43 -20.89
N GLU A 100 11.61 20.09 -22.04
CA GLU A 100 11.40 21.53 -22.16
C GLU A 100 9.96 21.93 -21.83
N TYR A 101 8.98 21.16 -22.33
CA TYR A 101 7.58 21.35 -21.98
C TYR A 101 7.32 21.21 -20.48
N ILE A 102 7.80 20.14 -19.85
CA ILE A 102 7.57 19.91 -18.42
C ILE A 102 8.19 21.04 -17.59
N LEU A 103 9.42 21.45 -17.90
CA LEU A 103 10.09 22.53 -17.18
C LEU A 103 9.44 23.90 -17.41
N ALA A 104 8.84 24.13 -18.58
CA ALA A 104 8.09 25.36 -18.87
C ALA A 104 6.73 25.40 -18.16
N ARG A 105 6.12 24.24 -17.89
CA ARG A 105 4.85 24.13 -17.13
C ARG A 105 5.05 23.95 -15.62
N ALA A 106 6.26 23.61 -15.18
CA ALA A 106 6.56 23.48 -13.76
C ALA A 106 6.48 24.85 -13.05
N ASN A 107 6.09 24.83 -11.77
CA ASN A 107 5.81 26.02 -10.95
C ASN A 107 4.69 26.92 -11.51
N TYR A 108 3.86 26.42 -12.43
CA TYR A 108 2.68 27.16 -12.86
C TYR A 108 1.67 27.19 -11.69
N ASP A 109 1.60 28.34 -11.01
CA ASP A 109 0.93 28.53 -9.71
C ASP A 109 -0.61 28.56 -9.81
N ASP A 110 -1.16 28.09 -10.93
CA ASP A 110 -2.60 27.95 -11.12
C ASP A 110 -3.06 26.67 -10.43
N ARG A 111 -3.23 26.77 -9.10
CA ARG A 111 -3.73 25.68 -8.24
C ARG A 111 -5.18 25.31 -8.52
N ASP A 112 -5.77 25.75 -9.63
CA ASP A 112 -6.97 25.13 -10.14
C ASP A 112 -6.64 23.66 -10.44
N SER A 113 -7.19 22.79 -9.58
CA SER A 113 -7.05 21.34 -9.66
C SER A 113 -7.33 20.80 -11.05
N PHE A 114 -8.19 21.46 -11.82
CA PHE A 114 -8.56 21.04 -13.17
C PHE A 114 -7.48 21.34 -14.21
N VAL A 115 -6.87 22.53 -14.15
CA VAL A 115 -5.76 22.92 -15.04
C VAL A 115 -4.58 21.98 -14.80
N SER A 116 -4.22 21.80 -13.53
CA SER A 116 -3.15 20.90 -13.11
C SER A 116 -3.39 19.45 -13.57
N TRP A 117 -4.61 18.93 -13.40
CA TRP A 117 -4.98 17.61 -13.89
C TRP A 117 -4.85 17.49 -15.42
N GLY A 118 -5.26 18.51 -16.18
CA GLY A 118 -5.12 18.51 -17.65
C GLY A 118 -3.67 18.55 -18.12
N SER A 119 -2.82 19.38 -17.51
CA SER A 119 -1.36 19.39 -17.76
C SER A 119 -0.74 18.03 -17.45
N GLY A 120 -1.13 17.43 -16.33
CA GLY A 120 -0.70 16.11 -15.91
C GLY A 120 -1.08 15.02 -16.91
N LEU A 121 -2.36 14.98 -17.31
CA LEU A 121 -2.87 14.06 -18.32
C LEU A 121 -2.16 14.22 -19.66
N PHE A 122 -1.90 15.47 -20.09
CA PHE A 122 -1.21 15.73 -21.34
C PHE A 122 0.24 15.27 -21.31
N SER A 123 0.98 15.56 -20.23
CA SER A 123 2.34 15.03 -20.06
C SER A 123 2.37 13.49 -20.06
N GLY A 124 1.38 12.84 -19.42
CA GLY A 124 1.19 11.39 -19.45
C GLY A 124 0.89 10.83 -20.85
N PHE A 125 0.09 11.55 -21.63
CA PHE A 125 -0.15 11.23 -23.04
C PHE A 125 1.13 11.34 -23.87
N LEU A 126 1.91 12.42 -23.72
CA LEU A 126 3.12 12.64 -24.49
C LEU A 126 4.16 11.54 -24.25
N ILE A 127 4.39 11.14 -23.00
CA ILE A 127 5.32 10.02 -22.71
C ILE A 127 4.80 8.69 -23.26
N SER A 128 3.48 8.47 -23.26
CA SER A 128 2.87 7.27 -23.85
C SER A 128 3.09 7.22 -25.36
N LEU A 129 2.77 8.32 -26.06
CA LEU A 129 2.92 8.42 -27.50
C LEU A 129 4.39 8.26 -27.93
N MET A 130 5.32 8.89 -27.20
CA MET A 130 6.76 8.72 -27.45
C MET A 130 7.18 7.26 -27.28
N THR A 131 6.69 6.60 -26.23
CA THR A 131 6.97 5.18 -25.97
C THR A 131 6.46 4.28 -27.09
N GLU A 132 5.21 4.45 -27.49
CA GLU A 132 4.58 3.67 -28.56
C GLU A 132 5.29 3.85 -29.91
N ARG A 133 5.69 5.08 -30.25
CA ARG A 133 6.45 5.38 -31.47
C ARG A 133 7.83 4.72 -31.46
N ASN A 134 8.53 4.76 -30.34
CA ASN A 134 9.82 4.10 -30.21
C ASN A 134 9.70 2.57 -30.27
N GLN A 135 8.70 1.99 -29.61
CA GLN A 135 8.43 0.55 -29.66
C GLN A 135 8.09 0.09 -31.09
N ALA A 136 7.32 0.87 -31.86
CA ALA A 136 7.05 0.60 -33.27
C ALA A 136 8.32 0.59 -34.14
N GLN A 137 9.40 1.24 -33.68
CA GLN A 137 10.72 1.22 -34.31
C GLN A 137 11.67 0.16 -33.70
N GLY A 138 11.18 -0.69 -32.78
CA GLY A 138 11.99 -1.65 -32.05
C GLY A 138 12.96 -1.02 -31.04
N LYS A 139 12.72 0.23 -30.63
CA LYS A 139 13.52 0.96 -29.64
C LYS A 139 12.80 0.98 -28.30
N ARG A 140 13.59 0.95 -27.22
CA ARG A 140 13.09 1.13 -25.85
C ARG A 140 13.18 2.61 -25.48
N THR A 141 12.13 3.14 -24.86
CA THR A 141 12.12 4.51 -24.33
C THR A 141 12.66 4.55 -22.91
N ARG A 142 13.56 5.50 -22.63
CA ARG A 142 14.12 5.69 -21.28
C ARG A 142 14.08 7.17 -20.95
N PHE A 143 13.04 7.59 -20.25
CA PHE A 143 12.85 8.99 -19.93
C PHE A 143 13.24 9.28 -18.48
N TYR A 144 14.23 10.15 -18.30
CA TYR A 144 14.66 10.65 -17.00
C TYR A 144 14.42 12.16 -16.94
N ILE A 145 13.80 12.61 -15.85
CA ILE A 145 13.62 14.04 -15.57
C ILE A 145 13.89 14.36 -14.10
N ASN A 146 14.61 15.46 -13.89
CA ASN A 146 14.90 16.01 -12.57
C ASN A 146 14.24 17.39 -12.43
N GLY A 147 13.30 17.52 -11.51
CA GLY A 147 12.52 18.72 -11.27
C GLY A 147 13.29 19.81 -10.53
N ARG A 148 14.43 19.49 -9.91
CA ARG A 148 15.24 20.45 -9.12
C ARG A 148 14.44 21.18 -8.04
N GLY A 149 13.44 20.52 -7.48
CA GLY A 149 12.52 21.05 -6.48
C GLY A 149 11.28 21.75 -7.05
N ASN A 150 11.14 21.88 -8.36
CA ASN A 150 9.98 22.51 -9.00
C ASN A 150 8.68 21.75 -8.68
N SER A 151 7.55 22.46 -8.70
CA SER A 151 6.23 21.87 -8.54
C SER A 151 5.59 21.45 -9.88
N PHE A 152 4.95 20.28 -9.91
CA PHE A 152 4.11 19.83 -11.04
C PHE A 152 3.10 18.79 -10.53
N ASP A 153 1.88 19.23 -10.23
CA ASP A 153 0.78 18.33 -9.86
C ASP A 153 0.37 17.45 -11.04
N HIS A 154 0.06 16.19 -10.78
CA HIS A 154 -0.34 15.20 -11.78
C HIS A 154 0.71 14.91 -12.86
N LEU A 155 1.98 15.26 -12.69
CA LEU A 155 3.03 14.99 -13.68
C LEU A 155 3.01 13.52 -14.15
N PHE A 156 2.83 13.29 -15.44
CA PHE A 156 2.68 11.97 -16.07
C PHE A 156 1.47 11.13 -15.63
N ALA A 157 0.42 11.76 -15.09
CA ALA A 157 -0.78 11.04 -14.71
C ALA A 157 -1.42 10.32 -15.91
N PHE A 158 -1.90 9.10 -15.67
CA PHE A 158 -2.60 8.25 -16.62
C PHE A 158 -1.80 7.87 -17.89
N ALA A 159 -0.47 7.94 -17.87
CA ALA A 159 0.33 7.42 -18.97
C ALA A 159 0.01 5.93 -19.21
N ARG A 160 -0.36 5.56 -20.43
CA ARG A 160 -0.81 4.19 -20.76
C ARG A 160 0.36 3.23 -20.97
N THR A 161 1.37 3.70 -21.67
CA THR A 161 2.48 2.86 -22.13
C THR A 161 3.79 3.50 -21.72
N VAL A 162 4.59 2.83 -20.90
CA VAL A 162 5.89 3.35 -20.45
C VAL A 162 6.91 2.23 -20.43
N ASP A 163 8.04 2.40 -21.12
CA ASP A 163 9.15 1.46 -20.97
C ASP A 163 9.88 1.73 -19.65
N GLU A 164 10.54 2.86 -19.52
CA GLU A 164 11.27 3.24 -18.30
C GLU A 164 11.12 4.73 -18.06
N LEU A 165 10.52 5.07 -16.91
CA LEU A 165 10.31 6.45 -16.48
C LEU A 165 10.94 6.66 -15.10
N VAL A 166 11.79 7.67 -15.00
CA VAL A 166 12.42 8.09 -13.75
C VAL A 166 12.11 9.57 -13.51
N VAL A 167 11.42 9.87 -12.41
CA VAL A 167 11.06 11.23 -11.99
C VAL A 167 11.74 11.54 -10.66
N GLU A 168 12.55 12.60 -10.63
CA GLU A 168 13.38 12.94 -9.48
C GLU A 168 13.16 14.39 -9.01
N ASN A 169 13.15 14.63 -7.70
CA ASN A 169 13.15 15.96 -7.08
C ASN A 169 12.01 16.88 -7.56
N PHE A 170 10.78 16.37 -7.66
CA PHE A 170 9.59 17.18 -7.90
C PHE A 170 8.78 17.36 -6.63
N CYS A 171 8.09 18.49 -6.53
CA CYS A 171 7.00 18.69 -5.59
C CYS A 171 5.66 18.61 -6.35
N GLY A 172 4.60 18.11 -5.73
CA GLY A 172 3.26 18.09 -6.33
C GLY A 172 2.47 16.85 -5.98
N ASP A 173 1.16 16.99 -5.93
CA ASP A 173 0.24 15.91 -5.67
C ASP A 173 0.04 15.06 -6.94
N TYR A 174 -0.24 13.77 -6.79
CA TYR A 174 -0.55 12.84 -7.87
C TYR A 174 0.52 12.69 -8.96
N ILE A 175 1.79 12.99 -8.66
CA ILE A 175 2.90 12.73 -9.59
C ILE A 175 2.93 11.23 -9.94
N CYS A 176 2.94 10.92 -11.23
CA CYS A 176 2.93 9.58 -11.80
C CYS A 176 1.72 8.72 -11.38
N ASN A 177 0.59 9.36 -11.10
CA ASN A 177 -0.63 8.66 -10.74
C ASN A 177 -1.20 7.84 -11.91
N CYS A 178 -1.68 6.63 -11.65
CA CYS A 178 -2.37 5.76 -12.62
C CYS A 178 -1.59 5.45 -13.91
N ILE A 179 -0.25 5.41 -13.86
CA ILE A 179 0.56 4.93 -14.98
C ILE A 179 0.29 3.43 -15.22
N GLY A 180 0.14 3.04 -16.49
CA GLY A 180 -0.14 1.66 -16.88
C GLY A 180 -1.52 1.17 -16.48
N SER A 181 -2.43 2.04 -16.03
CA SER A 181 -3.79 1.65 -15.61
C SER A 181 -4.74 1.50 -16.80
N ASN A 182 -5.94 0.98 -16.55
CA ASN A 182 -7.01 0.81 -17.55
C ASN A 182 -6.56 -0.03 -18.76
N GLY A 183 -5.87 -1.14 -18.49
CA GLY A 183 -5.29 -2.01 -19.53
C GLY A 183 -3.96 -1.52 -20.13
N GLY A 184 -3.38 -0.44 -19.58
CA GLY A 184 -2.05 0.02 -19.94
C GLY A 184 -0.93 -0.95 -19.55
N VAL A 185 0.29 -0.66 -20.02
CA VAL A 185 1.49 -1.46 -19.77
C VAL A 185 2.66 -0.55 -19.42
N ALA A 186 3.30 -0.78 -18.27
CA ALA A 186 4.55 -0.11 -17.93
C ALA A 186 5.64 -1.11 -17.53
N ASN A 187 6.87 -1.01 -18.05
CA ASN A 187 7.93 -1.90 -17.56
C ASN A 187 8.50 -1.39 -16.24
N GLN A 188 8.88 -0.12 -16.15
CA GLN A 188 9.51 0.45 -14.95
C GLN A 188 9.05 1.90 -14.70
N VAL A 189 8.55 2.18 -13.50
CA VAL A 189 8.23 3.52 -13.02
C VAL A 189 8.96 3.78 -11.70
N VAL A 190 9.81 4.81 -11.70
CA VAL A 190 10.68 5.16 -10.57
C VAL A 190 10.43 6.61 -10.15
N GLY A 191 10.10 6.81 -8.88
CA GLY A 191 9.98 8.12 -8.26
C GLY A 191 11.01 8.30 -7.16
N LEU A 192 11.80 9.38 -7.24
CA LEU A 192 12.92 9.67 -6.35
C LEU A 192 12.76 11.06 -5.73
N ASN A 193 12.81 11.15 -4.39
CA ASN A 193 12.75 12.40 -3.64
C ASN A 193 11.52 13.28 -3.99
N ILE A 194 10.36 12.65 -4.15
CA ILE A 194 9.11 13.34 -4.51
C ILE A 194 8.42 13.85 -3.23
N ARG A 195 7.91 15.08 -3.26
CA ARG A 195 7.11 15.66 -2.17
C ARG A 195 5.69 15.97 -2.64
N GLY A 196 4.70 15.30 -2.08
CA GLY A 196 3.29 15.51 -2.39
C GLY A 196 2.46 14.26 -2.14
N ASN A 197 1.16 14.44 -2.02
CA ASN A 197 0.22 13.37 -1.75
C ASN A 197 0.01 12.52 -3.00
N TYR A 198 -0.27 11.23 -2.82
CA TYR A 198 -0.63 10.31 -3.89
C TYR A 198 0.43 10.17 -5.00
N ALA A 199 1.69 10.46 -4.68
CA ALA A 199 2.82 10.21 -5.58
C ALA A 199 2.91 8.71 -5.88
N LEU A 200 3.04 8.36 -7.15
CA LEU A 200 3.04 7.00 -7.70
C LEU A 200 1.76 6.19 -7.38
N ALA A 201 0.66 6.81 -6.99
CA ALA A 201 -0.56 6.09 -6.64
C ALA A 201 -1.28 5.51 -7.88
N GLY A 202 -2.03 4.42 -7.70
CA GLY A 202 -2.94 3.85 -8.69
C GLY A 202 -2.27 3.21 -9.90
N ILE A 203 -0.94 3.05 -9.90
CA ILE A 203 -0.18 2.46 -11.01
C ILE A 203 -0.62 1.01 -11.26
N GLY A 204 -0.85 0.67 -12.53
CA GLY A 204 -1.23 -0.68 -12.94
C GLY A 204 -2.64 -1.10 -12.51
N THR A 205 -3.53 -0.17 -12.17
CA THR A 205 -4.91 -0.51 -11.76
C THR A 205 -5.81 -0.84 -12.95
N ASN A 206 -6.99 -1.40 -12.68
CA ASN A 206 -8.05 -1.60 -13.68
C ASN A 206 -7.57 -2.44 -14.89
N GLY A 207 -6.98 -3.61 -14.63
CA GLY A 207 -6.43 -4.48 -15.68
C GLY A 207 -5.06 -4.07 -16.23
N GLY A 208 -4.41 -3.07 -15.62
CA GLY A 208 -3.06 -2.64 -15.97
C GLY A 208 -1.98 -3.68 -15.69
N LYS A 209 -0.85 -3.59 -16.41
CA LYS A 209 0.30 -4.48 -16.23
C LYS A 209 1.58 -3.70 -15.98
N VAL A 210 2.22 -3.91 -14.84
CA VAL A 210 3.45 -3.17 -14.49
C VAL A 210 4.58 -4.09 -14.02
N GLY A 211 5.77 -3.92 -14.59
CA GLY A 211 6.95 -4.69 -14.16
C GLY A 211 7.46 -4.25 -12.79
N LEU A 212 7.78 -2.97 -12.63
CA LEU A 212 8.34 -2.43 -11.40
C LEU A 212 7.77 -1.05 -11.09
N VAL A 213 7.36 -0.87 -9.84
CA VAL A 213 7.14 0.43 -9.21
C VAL A 213 8.14 0.62 -8.09
N LEU A 214 8.95 1.66 -8.15
CA LEU A 214 9.97 1.99 -7.15
C LEU A 214 9.79 3.43 -6.65
N GLY A 215 9.56 3.59 -5.36
CA GLY A 215 9.57 4.88 -4.68
C GLY A 215 10.70 4.98 -3.67
N VAL A 216 11.52 6.04 -3.75
CA VAL A 216 12.61 6.30 -2.80
C VAL A 216 12.53 7.74 -2.30
N GLY A 217 12.54 7.93 -0.97
CA GLY A 217 12.60 9.28 -0.39
C GLY A 217 11.32 10.09 -0.59
N ILE A 218 10.15 9.44 -0.65
CA ILE A 218 8.87 10.11 -0.94
C ILE A 218 8.25 10.64 0.35
N LYS A 219 7.77 11.88 0.32
CA LYS A 219 7.04 12.51 1.44
C LYS A 219 5.65 12.93 1.02
N GLY A 220 4.62 12.41 1.66
CA GLY A 220 3.22 12.77 1.44
C GLY A 220 2.25 11.61 1.68
N ARG A 221 0.98 11.93 1.93
CA ARG A 221 -0.05 10.93 2.20
C ARG A 221 -0.33 10.09 0.95
N GLY A 222 -0.49 8.78 1.10
CA GLY A 222 -0.91 7.89 0.02
C GLY A 222 0.18 7.66 -1.04
N ALA A 223 1.46 7.80 -0.68
CA ALA A 223 2.56 7.42 -1.56
C ALA A 223 2.46 5.93 -1.93
N LEU A 224 2.52 5.62 -3.23
CA LEU A 224 2.28 4.28 -3.78
C LEU A 224 0.95 3.66 -3.33
N LEU A 225 -0.11 4.45 -3.18
CA LEU A 225 -1.45 3.93 -2.85
C LEU A 225 -2.02 3.09 -4.00
N SER A 226 -2.70 1.98 -3.70
CA SER A 226 -3.54 1.22 -4.65
C SER A 226 -2.86 0.72 -5.92
N ILE A 227 -1.61 0.25 -5.81
CA ILE A 227 -0.87 -0.29 -6.95
C ILE A 227 -1.40 -1.67 -7.32
N GLY A 228 -1.65 -1.92 -8.61
CA GLY A 228 -2.09 -3.21 -9.11
C GLY A 228 -3.49 -3.65 -8.66
N SER A 229 -4.30 -2.74 -8.12
CA SER A 229 -5.67 -3.05 -7.69
C SER A 229 -6.64 -3.18 -8.88
N ASN A 230 -7.85 -3.69 -8.65
CA ASN A 230 -8.90 -3.85 -9.66
C ASN A 230 -8.43 -4.67 -10.88
N ARG A 231 -8.03 -5.92 -10.66
CA ARG A 231 -7.51 -6.84 -11.69
C ARG A 231 -6.17 -6.41 -12.30
N GLY A 232 -5.44 -5.51 -11.66
CA GLY A 232 -4.07 -5.15 -12.06
C GLY A 232 -3.09 -6.31 -11.86
N ASP A 233 -1.98 -6.30 -12.60
CA ASP A 233 -0.91 -7.28 -12.49
C ASP A 233 0.43 -6.55 -12.38
N VAL A 234 0.97 -6.48 -11.16
CA VAL A 234 2.21 -5.74 -10.88
C VAL A 234 3.25 -6.67 -10.29
N LYS A 235 4.37 -6.85 -10.99
CA LYS A 235 5.38 -7.83 -10.58
C LYS A 235 6.08 -7.38 -9.29
N TYR A 236 6.50 -6.12 -9.19
CA TYR A 236 7.25 -5.59 -8.04
C TYR A 236 6.77 -4.20 -7.61
N VAL A 237 6.55 -4.02 -6.30
CA VAL A 237 6.27 -2.73 -5.65
C VAL A 237 7.26 -2.53 -4.51
N LEU A 238 8.13 -1.53 -4.63
CA LEU A 238 9.21 -1.27 -3.68
C LEU A 238 9.14 0.17 -3.17
N GLY A 239 9.14 0.34 -1.85
CA GLY A 239 9.18 1.63 -1.18
C GLY A 239 10.33 1.71 -0.18
N PHE A 240 11.16 2.75 -0.29
CA PHE A 240 12.29 3.00 0.60
C PHE A 240 12.25 4.42 1.15
N ASN A 241 12.40 4.58 2.47
CA ASN A 241 12.44 5.89 3.13
C ASN A 241 11.23 6.76 2.76
N ILE A 242 10.03 6.27 3.06
CA ILE A 242 8.77 6.95 2.73
C ILE A 242 8.11 7.46 4.01
N GLU A 243 7.70 8.72 3.98
CA GLU A 243 7.05 9.40 5.09
C GLU A 243 5.65 9.88 4.67
N GLY A 244 4.61 9.35 5.30
CA GLY A 244 3.23 9.77 5.08
C GLY A 244 2.22 8.69 5.41
N ASP A 245 1.04 9.11 5.86
CA ASP A 245 -0.07 8.20 6.15
C ASP A 245 -0.50 7.46 4.88
N ASN A 246 -0.94 6.20 5.03
CA ASN A 246 -1.39 5.31 3.96
C ASN A 246 -0.33 5.05 2.88
N ALA A 247 0.97 5.16 3.20
CA ALA A 247 2.02 4.77 2.27
C ALA A 247 1.97 3.25 2.00
N LEU A 248 2.03 2.87 0.72
CA LEU A 248 1.82 1.49 0.25
C LEU A 248 0.50 0.86 0.72
N TYR A 249 -0.59 1.63 0.86
CA TYR A 249 -1.91 1.11 1.24
C TYR A 249 -2.63 0.46 0.04
N ASN A 250 -3.44 -0.57 0.29
CA ASN A 250 -4.40 -1.14 -0.69
C ASN A 250 -3.76 -1.75 -1.96
N ILE A 251 -2.56 -2.33 -1.85
CA ILE A 251 -1.81 -2.87 -2.98
C ILE A 251 -2.38 -4.22 -3.41
N GLY A 252 -2.69 -4.36 -4.70
CA GLY A 252 -3.13 -5.62 -5.29
C GLY A 252 -4.56 -6.01 -4.94
N ASN A 253 -5.42 -5.09 -4.50
CA ASN A 253 -6.78 -5.46 -4.08
C ASN A 253 -7.73 -5.67 -5.27
N ASP A 254 -8.92 -6.21 -5.00
CA ASP A 254 -9.98 -6.44 -5.99
C ASP A 254 -9.49 -7.26 -7.19
N LYS A 255 -9.09 -8.51 -6.93
CA LYS A 255 -8.54 -9.46 -7.91
C LYS A 255 -7.21 -9.04 -8.53
N GLY A 256 -6.48 -8.13 -7.90
CA GLY A 256 -5.11 -7.80 -8.28
C GLY A 256 -4.14 -8.98 -8.11
N ASN A 257 -3.01 -8.92 -8.81
CA ASN A 257 -1.94 -9.89 -8.71
C ASN A 257 -0.61 -9.15 -8.48
N ILE A 258 0.07 -9.48 -7.38
CA ILE A 258 1.34 -8.87 -7.00
C ILE A 258 2.39 -9.94 -6.76
N GLY A 259 3.57 -9.79 -7.35
CA GLY A 259 4.71 -10.64 -7.04
C GLY A 259 5.29 -10.29 -5.66
N LEU A 260 5.98 -9.16 -5.57
CA LEU A 260 6.61 -8.69 -4.33
C LEU A 260 6.12 -7.30 -3.94
N VAL A 261 5.74 -7.14 -2.68
CA VAL A 261 5.62 -5.84 -2.00
C VAL A 261 6.73 -5.74 -0.95
N CYS A 262 7.52 -4.67 -1.00
CA CYS A 262 8.57 -4.42 -0.02
C CYS A 262 8.53 -2.96 0.44
N GLY A 263 8.39 -2.75 1.75
CA GLY A 263 8.60 -1.45 2.39
C GLY A 263 9.79 -1.50 3.35
N TYR A 264 10.68 -0.52 3.25
CA TYR A 264 11.84 -0.38 4.13
C TYR A 264 11.96 1.06 4.64
N ASP A 265 12.09 1.23 5.95
CA ASP A 265 12.11 2.56 6.61
C ASP A 265 10.88 3.40 6.21
N ILE A 266 9.68 2.94 6.59
CA ILE A 266 8.41 3.62 6.27
C ILE A 266 7.79 4.17 7.54
N ILE A 267 7.37 5.44 7.51
CA ILE A 267 6.80 6.15 8.66
C ILE A 267 5.43 6.73 8.27
N GLY A 268 4.38 6.40 9.03
CA GLY A 268 3.03 6.93 8.84
C GLY A 268 1.96 5.98 9.39
N LYS A 269 0.71 6.44 9.54
CA LYS A 269 -0.41 5.56 9.93
C LYS A 269 -0.91 4.77 8.73
N GLY A 270 -1.36 3.53 8.93
CA GLY A 270 -1.94 2.69 7.86
C GLY A 270 -0.93 2.31 6.76
N VAL A 271 0.35 2.20 7.13
CA VAL A 271 1.43 1.89 6.18
C VAL A 271 1.44 0.40 5.86
N LEU A 272 1.58 0.04 4.57
CA LEU A 272 1.49 -1.34 4.10
C LEU A 272 0.20 -2.06 4.56
N GLU A 273 -0.88 -1.32 4.79
CA GLU A 273 -2.16 -1.90 5.22
C GLU A 273 -3.00 -2.37 4.02
N ALA A 274 -3.79 -3.43 4.23
CA ALA A 274 -4.75 -3.96 3.27
C ALA A 274 -4.12 -4.42 1.94
N ILE A 275 -3.07 -5.23 2.03
CA ILE A 275 -2.37 -5.76 0.85
C ILE A 275 -2.97 -7.10 0.40
N CYS A 276 -3.27 -7.20 -0.89
CA CYS A 276 -3.82 -8.39 -1.52
C CYS A 276 -5.11 -8.88 -0.85
N ASN A 277 -6.13 -8.02 -0.82
CA ASN A 277 -7.49 -8.34 -0.41
C ASN A 277 -8.44 -8.58 -1.59
N ASP A 278 -9.64 -9.11 -1.30
CA ASP A 278 -10.77 -9.18 -2.23
C ASP A 278 -10.46 -10.04 -3.48
N ASP A 279 -10.30 -11.35 -3.26
CA ASP A 279 -10.00 -12.36 -4.30
C ASP A 279 -8.67 -12.15 -5.05
N SER A 280 -7.72 -11.41 -4.47
CA SER A 280 -6.41 -11.14 -5.05
C SER A 280 -5.31 -12.11 -4.62
N LYS A 281 -4.11 -11.93 -5.20
CA LYS A 281 -2.95 -12.79 -4.99
C LYS A 281 -1.68 -11.97 -4.78
N GLY A 282 -0.93 -12.31 -3.73
CA GLY A 282 0.41 -11.83 -3.43
C GLY A 282 1.39 -12.98 -3.24
N GLU A 283 2.56 -12.97 -3.89
CA GLU A 283 3.57 -13.99 -3.60
C GLU A 283 4.29 -13.67 -2.28
N ILE A 284 4.86 -12.47 -2.13
CA ILE A 284 5.64 -12.06 -0.96
C ILE A 284 5.34 -10.60 -0.56
N ILE A 285 5.15 -10.37 0.74
CA ILE A 285 4.97 -9.06 1.37
C ILE A 285 5.98 -8.92 2.51
N ILE A 286 6.79 -7.87 2.47
CA ILE A 286 7.84 -7.59 3.46
C ILE A 286 7.74 -6.16 3.95
N GLY A 287 7.75 -5.97 5.27
CA GLY A 287 7.95 -4.67 5.91
C GLY A 287 9.13 -4.72 6.88
N ILE A 288 10.11 -3.82 6.70
CA ILE A 288 11.29 -3.72 7.57
C ILE A 288 11.39 -2.29 8.10
N ASN A 289 11.60 -2.15 9.42
CA ASN A 289 11.74 -0.85 10.09
C ASN A 289 10.53 0.06 9.81
N ILE A 290 9.35 -0.41 10.17
CA ILE A 290 8.09 0.30 9.90
C ILE A 290 7.62 0.98 11.18
N THR A 291 7.34 2.27 11.14
CA THR A 291 6.77 3.01 12.28
C THR A 291 5.40 3.54 11.91
N GLY A 292 4.35 3.01 12.54
CA GLY A 292 2.99 3.32 12.13
C GLY A 292 1.93 2.41 12.74
N ASP A 293 0.79 2.98 13.11
CA ASP A 293 -0.38 2.20 13.48
C ASP A 293 -0.89 1.41 12.27
N ASN A 294 -1.40 0.20 12.53
CA ASN A 294 -1.93 -0.76 11.56
C ASN A 294 -0.91 -1.19 10.49
N ALA A 295 0.40 -1.11 10.80
CA ALA A 295 1.42 -1.57 9.87
C ALA A 295 1.24 -3.04 9.48
N LEU A 296 1.18 -3.35 8.18
CA LEU A 296 0.90 -4.69 7.64
C LEU A 296 -0.42 -5.32 8.11
N SER A 297 -1.39 -4.52 8.57
CA SER A 297 -2.70 -5.05 8.94
C SER A 297 -3.51 -5.44 7.70
N PHE A 298 -4.52 -6.30 7.92
CA PHE A 298 -5.47 -6.72 6.91
C PHE A 298 -4.87 -7.34 5.65
N CYS A 299 -3.64 -7.86 5.68
CA CYS A 299 -3.02 -8.49 4.50
C CYS A 299 -3.65 -9.86 4.20
N GLY A 300 -3.95 -10.13 2.93
CA GLY A 300 -4.54 -11.39 2.49
C GLY A 300 -5.97 -11.59 2.97
N SER A 301 -6.74 -10.52 3.18
CA SER A 301 -8.11 -10.56 3.71
C SER A 301 -9.17 -10.71 2.62
N ASN A 302 -10.43 -10.97 2.99
CA ASN A 302 -11.57 -11.05 2.05
C ASN A 302 -11.29 -11.99 0.86
N LYS A 303 -10.90 -13.24 1.13
CA LYS A 303 -10.48 -14.23 0.12
C LYS A 303 -9.18 -13.93 -0.63
N GLY A 304 -8.43 -12.93 -0.19
CA GLY A 304 -7.05 -12.68 -0.63
C GLY A 304 -6.13 -13.87 -0.32
N ASN A 305 -5.10 -14.05 -1.15
CA ASN A 305 -4.12 -15.13 -0.99
C ASN A 305 -2.71 -14.57 -0.95
N VAL A 306 -1.96 -14.85 0.11
CA VAL A 306 -0.57 -14.41 0.26
C VAL A 306 0.35 -15.60 0.55
N GLY A 307 1.48 -15.71 -0.15
CA GLY A 307 2.50 -16.72 0.15
C GLY A 307 3.23 -16.43 1.46
N LEU A 308 3.93 -15.30 1.52
CA LEU A 308 4.70 -14.88 2.69
C LEU A 308 4.29 -13.46 3.12
N LEU A 309 4.00 -13.28 4.40
CA LEU A 309 3.85 -11.98 5.07
C LEU A 309 4.91 -11.87 6.17
N TYR A 310 5.91 -11.01 6.00
CA TYR A 310 7.02 -10.86 6.93
C TYR A 310 7.19 -9.42 7.41
N GLY A 311 7.02 -9.19 8.71
CA GLY A 311 7.33 -7.93 9.38
C GLY A 311 8.55 -8.01 10.29
N ILE A 312 9.46 -7.04 10.19
CA ILE A 312 10.68 -6.93 11.02
C ILE A 312 10.79 -5.51 11.57
N ASN A 313 11.06 -5.37 12.87
CA ASN A 313 11.23 -4.08 13.53
C ASN A 313 10.03 -3.16 13.28
N ILE A 314 8.82 -3.64 13.57
CA ILE A 314 7.59 -2.86 13.37
C ILE A 314 7.18 -2.24 14.69
N ASN A 315 6.95 -0.94 14.65
CA ASN A 315 6.64 -0.12 15.80
C ASN A 315 5.31 0.60 15.61
N GLY A 316 4.26 0.14 16.29
CA GLY A 316 2.92 0.74 16.18
C GLY A 316 1.79 -0.16 16.64
N TYR A 317 0.62 0.44 16.82
CA TYR A 317 -0.58 -0.28 17.25
C TYR A 317 -1.12 -1.20 16.14
N GLY A 318 -1.70 -2.36 16.46
CA GLY A 318 -2.32 -3.23 15.45
C GLY A 318 -1.37 -3.81 14.39
N ALA A 319 -0.06 -3.81 14.63
CA ALA A 319 0.93 -4.36 13.69
C ALA A 319 0.64 -5.83 13.34
N LEU A 320 0.66 -6.15 12.05
CA LEU A 320 0.34 -7.47 11.47
C LEU A 320 -1.05 -8.01 11.85
N SER A 321 -1.96 -7.18 12.35
CA SER A 321 -3.29 -7.63 12.75
C SER A 321 -4.18 -7.98 11.55
N TYR A 322 -5.18 -8.83 11.75
CA TYR A 322 -6.16 -9.23 10.72
C TYR A 322 -5.54 -9.88 9.47
N ALA A 323 -4.34 -10.45 9.56
CA ALA A 323 -3.80 -11.25 8.45
C ALA A 323 -4.72 -12.47 8.19
N ALA A 324 -5.00 -12.75 6.92
CA ALA A 324 -5.95 -13.77 6.48
C ALA A 324 -7.38 -13.59 7.05
N HIS A 325 -7.89 -12.38 7.22
CA HIS A 325 -9.28 -12.16 7.70
C HIS A 325 -10.33 -12.50 6.63
N ARG A 326 -11.55 -12.92 7.01
CA ARG A 326 -12.72 -13.10 6.12
C ARG A 326 -12.43 -14.00 4.91
N LYS A 327 -12.22 -15.29 5.14
CA LYS A 327 -11.87 -16.29 4.10
C LYS A 327 -10.53 -16.06 3.42
N GLY A 328 -9.72 -15.16 3.95
CA GLY A 328 -8.35 -14.93 3.50
C GLY A 328 -7.45 -16.14 3.72
N ASN A 329 -6.36 -16.22 2.98
CA ASN A 329 -5.38 -17.30 3.10
C ASN A 329 -3.96 -16.75 3.05
N VAL A 330 -3.18 -16.95 4.11
CA VAL A 330 -1.74 -16.64 4.11
C VAL A 330 -0.94 -17.89 4.44
N LYS A 331 0.01 -18.30 3.60
CA LYS A 331 0.79 -19.52 3.90
C LYS A 331 1.69 -19.30 5.12
N LEU A 332 2.52 -18.27 5.14
CA LEU A 332 3.44 -18.00 6.26
C LEU A 332 3.33 -16.54 6.72
N VAL A 333 3.05 -16.35 8.03
CA VAL A 333 3.12 -15.05 8.71
C VAL A 333 4.29 -15.05 9.69
N VAL A 334 5.19 -14.08 9.57
CA VAL A 334 6.33 -13.92 10.47
C VAL A 334 6.35 -12.48 10.99
N GLY A 335 6.37 -12.32 12.31
CA GLY A 335 6.64 -11.07 12.98
C GLY A 335 7.92 -11.18 13.81
N GLU A 336 8.89 -10.31 13.56
CA GLU A 336 10.14 -10.23 14.31
C GLU A 336 10.36 -8.83 14.88
N ASN A 337 10.62 -8.76 16.18
CA ASN A 337 10.83 -7.49 16.90
C ASN A 337 9.67 -6.50 16.69
N ILE A 338 8.44 -6.95 16.96
CA ILE A 338 7.23 -6.15 16.83
C ILE A 338 6.93 -5.50 18.17
N THR A 339 6.87 -4.17 18.21
CA THR A 339 6.57 -3.40 19.41
C THR A 339 5.29 -2.61 19.20
N ASN A 340 4.33 -2.79 20.10
CA ASN A 340 3.13 -1.98 20.16
C ASN A 340 3.32 -0.89 21.23
N ILE A 341 3.33 0.37 20.80
CA ILE A 341 3.68 1.53 21.65
C ILE A 341 2.48 2.07 22.43
N ASN A 342 1.27 1.52 22.23
CA ASN A 342 0.09 2.13 22.82
C ASN A 342 -0.05 1.74 24.30
N ASN A 343 0.33 2.68 25.16
CA ASN A 343 0.13 2.66 26.62
C ASN A 343 -1.28 3.14 27.03
N GLU A 344 -2.19 3.39 26.08
CA GLU A 344 -3.52 3.90 26.42
C GLU A 344 -4.34 2.83 27.19
N PRO A 345 -4.74 3.09 28.46
CA PRO A 345 -5.31 2.07 29.31
C PRO A 345 -6.72 1.61 28.88
N PHE A 346 -7.43 2.35 28.01
CA PHE A 346 -8.89 2.29 27.88
C PHE A 346 -9.47 2.06 26.47
N SER A 347 -8.71 1.64 25.45
CA SER A 347 -9.33 1.28 24.17
C SER A 347 -10.06 -0.08 24.29
N LEU A 348 -11.38 -0.06 24.35
CA LEU A 348 -12.27 -1.24 24.44
C LEU A 348 -12.09 -2.28 23.32
N TYR A 349 -11.43 -1.90 22.22
CA TYR A 349 -11.10 -2.79 21.09
C TYR A 349 -9.58 -2.96 20.99
N LYS A 350 -9.00 -3.78 21.88
CA LYS A 350 -7.56 -4.05 21.97
C LYS A 350 -7.07 -4.91 20.79
N THR A 351 -6.85 -4.31 19.63
CA THR A 351 -6.07 -4.93 18.55
C THR A 351 -4.59 -4.80 18.90
N GLY A 352 -4.03 -5.83 19.52
CA GLY A 352 -2.60 -5.89 19.81
C GLY A 352 -1.77 -6.29 18.58
N ALA A 353 -0.49 -6.58 18.80
CA ALA A 353 0.38 -7.08 17.75
C ALA A 353 0.02 -8.53 17.42
N LEU A 354 -0.01 -8.86 16.12
CA LEU A 354 -0.43 -10.19 15.62
C LEU A 354 -1.81 -10.61 16.15
N SER A 355 -2.75 -9.67 16.24
CA SER A 355 -4.12 -9.97 16.64
C SER A 355 -5.00 -10.35 15.45
N PHE A 356 -6.06 -11.15 15.67
CA PHE A 356 -7.05 -11.51 14.65
C PHE A 356 -6.50 -12.25 13.43
N ILE A 357 -5.39 -12.98 13.58
CA ILE A 357 -4.80 -13.79 12.52
C ILE A 357 -5.68 -14.99 12.20
N ALA A 358 -5.91 -15.24 10.90
CA ALA A 358 -6.81 -16.26 10.41
C ALA A 358 -8.17 -16.15 11.10
N SER A 359 -8.87 -15.03 10.94
CA SER A 359 -10.19 -14.82 11.57
C SER A 359 -11.32 -14.79 10.54
N LYS A 360 -12.55 -15.14 10.94
CA LYS A 360 -13.73 -15.22 10.03
C LYS A 360 -13.49 -16.14 8.84
N GLU A 361 -13.31 -17.44 9.11
CA GLU A 361 -13.02 -18.47 8.10
C GLU A 361 -11.67 -18.28 7.39
N GLY A 362 -10.79 -17.45 7.94
CA GLY A 362 -9.42 -17.26 7.49
C GLY A 362 -8.54 -18.50 7.66
N HIS A 363 -7.49 -18.62 6.86
CA HIS A 363 -6.54 -19.72 6.96
C HIS A 363 -5.10 -19.23 6.98
N VAL A 364 -4.31 -19.73 7.93
CA VAL A 364 -2.85 -19.55 7.93
C VAL A 364 -2.14 -20.87 8.16
N GLU A 365 -1.15 -21.25 7.33
CA GLU A 365 -0.44 -22.52 7.57
C GLU A 365 0.52 -22.40 8.75
N VAL A 366 1.30 -21.32 8.81
CA VAL A 366 2.30 -21.11 9.86
C VAL A 366 2.29 -19.64 10.32
N VAL A 367 2.22 -19.43 11.63
CA VAL A 367 2.42 -18.13 12.28
C VAL A 367 3.66 -18.21 13.16
N VAL A 368 4.57 -17.25 13.01
CA VAL A 368 5.78 -17.10 13.80
C VAL A 368 5.80 -15.72 14.44
N GLY A 369 5.88 -15.66 15.77
CA GLY A 369 6.16 -14.44 16.50
C GLY A 369 7.48 -14.55 17.24
N ASN A 370 8.44 -13.66 16.96
CA ASN A 370 9.73 -13.58 17.65
C ASN A 370 9.93 -12.17 18.23
N LYS A 371 10.20 -12.06 19.53
CA LYS A 371 10.39 -10.76 20.22
C LYS A 371 9.20 -9.82 20.03
N ILE A 372 8.01 -10.30 20.35
CA ILE A 372 6.78 -9.52 20.26
C ILE A 372 6.53 -8.85 21.60
N THR A 373 6.49 -7.51 21.63
CA THR A 373 6.16 -6.74 22.83
C THR A 373 4.89 -5.94 22.59
N ALA A 374 3.77 -6.37 23.16
CA ALA A 374 2.50 -5.66 23.03
C ALA A 374 1.58 -5.95 24.20
N ARG A 375 0.73 -5.00 24.60
CA ARG A 375 -0.26 -5.20 25.67
C ARG A 375 -1.08 -6.48 25.46
N SER A 376 -1.64 -6.67 24.25
CA SER A 376 -2.38 -7.87 23.85
C SER A 376 -1.65 -8.60 22.71
N ALA A 377 -0.47 -9.15 22.99
CA ALA A 377 0.29 -9.91 21.99
C ALA A 377 -0.39 -11.24 21.63
N LEU A 378 -0.49 -11.55 20.33
CA LEU A 378 -1.03 -12.81 19.82
C LEU A 378 -2.49 -13.11 20.24
N SER A 379 -3.38 -12.12 20.15
CA SER A 379 -4.79 -12.29 20.56
C SER A 379 -5.75 -12.62 19.41
N HIS A 380 -6.83 -13.38 19.68
CA HIS A 380 -7.87 -13.70 18.67
C HIS A 380 -7.34 -14.45 17.43
N ILE A 381 -6.42 -15.38 17.66
CA ILE A 381 -5.78 -16.18 16.63
C ILE A 381 -6.66 -17.40 16.30
N GLY A 382 -7.04 -17.60 15.04
CA GLY A 382 -7.93 -18.69 14.62
C GLY A 382 -9.42 -18.45 14.99
N PHE A 383 -9.85 -17.19 15.06
CA PHE A 383 -11.16 -16.77 15.54
C PHE A 383 -12.28 -16.96 14.49
N GLU A 384 -13.53 -17.18 14.91
CA GLU A 384 -14.71 -17.29 14.03
C GLU A 384 -14.50 -18.26 12.85
N ASN A 385 -14.26 -19.55 13.14
CA ASN A 385 -13.99 -20.62 12.16
C ASN A 385 -12.67 -20.48 11.37
N GLY A 386 -11.81 -19.57 11.81
CA GLY A 386 -10.46 -19.46 11.31
C GLY A 386 -9.61 -20.69 11.63
N ARG A 387 -8.59 -20.96 10.82
CA ARG A 387 -7.76 -22.17 10.93
C ARG A 387 -6.29 -21.83 10.86
N ILE A 388 -5.52 -22.45 11.74
CA ILE A 388 -4.07 -22.31 11.78
C ILE A 388 -3.41 -23.68 11.79
N GLY A 389 -2.49 -23.90 10.85
CA GLY A 389 -1.72 -25.13 10.81
C GLY A 389 -0.75 -25.24 12.00
N LYS A 390 0.05 -24.20 12.21
CA LYS A 390 1.10 -24.17 13.24
C LYS A 390 1.31 -22.76 13.78
N LEU A 391 1.44 -22.62 15.09
CA LEU A 391 1.83 -21.40 15.78
C LEU A 391 3.15 -21.61 16.52
N VAL A 392 4.15 -20.79 16.19
CA VAL A 392 5.48 -20.76 16.83
C VAL A 392 5.64 -19.40 17.51
N ALA A 393 5.84 -19.40 18.83
CA ALA A 393 5.98 -18.17 19.61
C ALA A 393 7.28 -18.18 20.42
N ILE A 394 8.12 -17.17 20.18
CA ILE A 394 9.43 -16.98 20.81
C ILE A 394 9.46 -15.58 21.45
N ALA A 395 9.78 -15.52 22.74
CA ALA A 395 9.98 -14.27 23.47
C ALA A 395 8.82 -13.27 23.26
N VAL A 396 7.61 -13.66 23.66
CA VAL A 396 6.41 -12.80 23.60
C VAL A 396 6.17 -12.19 24.97
N LYS A 397 6.03 -10.87 25.03
CA LYS A 397 5.80 -10.08 26.24
C LYS A 397 4.55 -9.21 26.09
N GLY A 398 3.64 -9.30 27.06
CA GLY A 398 2.40 -8.54 27.09
C GLY A 398 1.61 -8.76 28.38
N GLU A 399 0.75 -7.80 28.75
CA GLU A 399 -0.19 -7.94 29.88
C GLU A 399 -1.22 -9.03 29.61
N GLU A 400 -1.61 -9.19 28.36
CA GLU A 400 -2.57 -10.16 27.83
C GLU A 400 -1.93 -10.97 26.70
N ALA A 401 -0.71 -11.47 26.93
CA ALA A 401 -0.04 -12.33 25.98
C ALA A 401 -0.82 -13.66 25.86
N LEU A 402 -1.21 -14.03 24.64
CA LEU A 402 -1.90 -15.30 24.29
C LEU A 402 -3.39 -15.41 24.68
N SER A 403 -4.14 -14.31 24.66
CA SER A 403 -5.60 -14.35 24.91
C SER A 403 -6.42 -14.79 23.68
N TYR A 404 -7.41 -15.67 23.86
CA TYR A 404 -8.38 -16.07 22.82
C TYR A 404 -7.79 -16.78 21.59
N ILE A 405 -7.05 -17.86 21.80
CA ILE A 405 -6.58 -18.73 20.71
C ILE A 405 -7.66 -19.78 20.40
N GLY A 406 -8.29 -19.69 19.23
CA GLY A 406 -9.28 -20.67 18.75
C GLY A 406 -10.66 -20.62 19.43
N CYS A 407 -11.03 -19.51 20.06
CA CYS A 407 -12.36 -19.33 20.66
C CYS A 407 -13.41 -18.90 19.62
N ASP A 408 -14.62 -19.44 19.66
CA ASP A 408 -15.77 -18.95 18.91
C ASP A 408 -16.50 -17.80 19.65
N ASN A 409 -17.46 -17.15 18.98
CA ASN A 409 -18.19 -15.99 19.52
C ASN A 409 -19.03 -16.34 20.77
N GLU A 410 -19.66 -17.51 20.80
CA GLU A 410 -20.47 -17.94 21.95
C GLU A 410 -19.60 -18.15 23.19
N LYS A 411 -18.43 -18.77 23.04
CA LYS A 411 -17.49 -18.97 24.15
C LYS A 411 -16.79 -17.68 24.57
N ARG A 412 -16.45 -16.81 23.61
CA ARG A 412 -15.95 -15.48 23.96
C ARG A 412 -17.00 -14.73 24.78
N ASN A 413 -18.25 -14.72 24.34
CA ASN A 413 -19.33 -14.09 25.09
C ASN A 413 -19.52 -14.77 26.43
N ALA A 414 -19.48 -16.09 26.55
CA ALA A 414 -19.53 -16.78 27.83
C ALA A 414 -18.34 -16.46 28.76
N ILE A 415 -17.12 -16.31 28.22
CA ILE A 415 -15.93 -15.89 28.98
C ILE A 415 -16.05 -14.43 29.40
N MET A 416 -16.55 -13.56 28.50
CA MET A 416 -16.73 -12.14 28.79
C MET A 416 -17.87 -11.94 29.78
N ASP A 417 -18.98 -12.67 29.65
CA ASP A 417 -20.10 -12.70 30.56
C ASP A 417 -19.65 -13.28 31.91
N TYR A 418 -18.84 -14.34 31.93
CA TYR A 418 -18.22 -14.86 33.16
C TYR A 418 -17.26 -13.86 33.80
N LEU A 419 -16.43 -13.17 33.02
CA LEU A 419 -15.50 -12.15 33.54
C LEU A 419 -16.24 -10.89 34.01
N LEU A 420 -17.33 -10.50 33.35
CA LEU A 420 -18.23 -9.42 33.76
C LEU A 420 -19.04 -9.81 35.01
N GLU A 421 -19.43 -11.08 35.14
CA GLU A 421 -20.01 -11.64 36.36
C GLU A 421 -18.96 -11.77 37.49
N CYS A 422 -17.68 -11.95 37.14
CA CYS A 422 -16.54 -12.04 38.06
C CYS A 422 -15.87 -10.69 38.36
N GLU A 423 -16.39 -9.56 37.87
CA GLU A 423 -16.00 -8.25 38.41
C GLU A 423 -16.53 -8.13 39.85
N LEU A 424 -15.63 -8.47 40.79
CA LEU A 424 -15.72 -8.36 42.24
C LEU A 424 -16.66 -9.38 42.91
N SER A 425 -16.19 -10.62 43.11
CA SER A 425 -16.63 -11.35 44.30
C SER A 425 -15.45 -11.91 45.10
N VAL A 426 -15.53 -11.66 46.41
CA VAL A 426 -14.65 -12.16 47.48
C VAL A 426 -14.52 -13.69 47.44
N ASP A 427 -15.44 -14.36 46.76
CA ASP A 427 -15.53 -15.82 46.68
C ASP A 427 -14.39 -16.46 45.89
N LEU A 428 -13.78 -15.76 44.92
CA LEU A 428 -12.66 -16.30 44.16
C LEU A 428 -11.37 -16.35 45.01
N ILE A 429 -11.17 -15.33 45.85
CA ILE A 429 -10.05 -15.27 46.80
C ILE A 429 -10.25 -16.35 47.86
N GLU A 430 -11.45 -16.47 48.44
CA GLU A 430 -11.75 -17.54 49.41
C GLU A 430 -11.58 -18.94 48.81
N MET A 431 -11.91 -19.14 47.53
CA MET A 431 -11.70 -20.41 46.83
C MET A 431 -10.21 -20.75 46.69
N TYR A 432 -9.37 -19.78 46.32
CA TYR A 432 -7.92 -19.98 46.22
C TYR A 432 -7.25 -20.15 47.59
N GLU A 433 -7.65 -19.38 48.61
CA GLU A 433 -7.18 -19.52 50.00
C GLU A 433 -7.48 -20.90 50.57
N LYS A 434 -8.67 -21.42 50.29
CA LYS A 434 -9.11 -22.77 50.71
C LYS A 434 -8.34 -23.88 49.99
N ARG A 435 -7.92 -23.66 48.74
CA ARG A 435 -7.21 -24.65 47.92
C ARG A 435 -5.69 -24.63 48.16
N LEU A 436 -5.11 -23.47 48.48
CA LEU A 436 -3.68 -23.29 48.72
C LEU A 436 -3.28 -23.40 50.21
N GLY A 437 -4.25 -23.35 51.12
CA GLY A 437 -4.02 -23.55 52.56
C GLY A 437 -3.39 -22.36 53.29
N TYR A 438 -3.36 -21.18 52.67
CA TYR A 438 -2.98 -19.92 53.32
C TYR A 438 -3.83 -18.76 52.80
N LYS A 439 -4.03 -17.77 53.67
CA LYS A 439 -4.77 -16.54 53.37
C LYS A 439 -3.95 -15.63 52.46
N ILE A 440 -4.58 -15.11 51.41
CA ILE A 440 -4.02 -14.13 50.49
C ILE A 440 -4.44 -12.77 51.04
N GLU A 441 -3.63 -12.19 51.93
CA GLU A 441 -3.91 -10.85 52.43
C GLU A 441 -3.61 -9.82 51.33
N PRO A 442 -4.55 -8.91 51.01
CA PRO A 442 -4.29 -7.83 50.09
C PRO A 442 -3.28 -6.89 50.73
N ASP A 443 -2.09 -6.79 50.12
CA ASP A 443 -1.01 -5.93 50.61
C ASP A 443 -1.44 -4.47 50.48
N GLU A 444 -1.87 -3.87 51.60
CA GLU A 444 -2.02 -2.42 51.75
C GLU A 444 -0.64 -1.77 51.87
N GLN A 445 0.16 -1.78 50.79
CA GLN A 445 1.23 -0.80 50.48
C GLN A 445 2.10 -1.32 49.34
N ASP A 446 1.95 -0.68 48.17
CA ASP A 446 2.99 -0.32 47.18
C ASP A 446 2.44 -0.45 45.75
N THR A 447 1.78 0.62 45.27
CA THR A 447 1.28 0.74 43.89
C THR A 447 2.38 0.80 42.83
N ASN A 448 3.66 0.66 43.20
CA ASN A 448 4.79 0.61 42.26
C ASN A 448 5.37 -0.78 42.02
N LYS A 449 4.78 -1.85 42.57
CA LYS A 449 5.18 -3.22 42.23
C LYS A 449 4.24 -3.83 41.20
N ILE A 450 4.70 -3.77 39.96
CA ILE A 450 4.18 -4.57 38.83
C ILE A 450 4.18 -6.05 39.26
N PRO A 451 3.08 -6.82 39.06
CA PRO A 451 3.07 -8.24 39.36
C PRO A 451 4.15 -8.97 38.54
N PRO A 452 4.72 -10.09 39.02
CA PRO A 452 5.83 -10.74 38.35
C PRO A 452 5.39 -11.33 37.00
N ASN A 453 5.58 -10.55 35.93
CA ASN A 453 5.54 -10.99 34.54
C ASN A 453 6.92 -11.52 34.17
N PHE A 454 7.06 -12.84 34.07
CA PHE A 454 8.26 -13.49 33.51
C PHE A 454 7.87 -14.69 32.65
N ILE A 455 7.95 -14.53 31.32
CA ILE A 455 8.33 -15.62 30.42
C ILE A 455 9.73 -15.26 29.94
N GLY A 456 10.70 -15.59 30.77
CA GLY A 456 12.09 -15.22 30.56
C GLY A 456 12.97 -15.82 31.64
N GLU A 457 12.83 -17.12 31.88
CA GLU A 457 13.87 -18.06 32.29
C GLU A 457 13.22 -19.45 32.49
N GLU A 458 13.75 -20.45 31.77
CA GLU A 458 13.56 -21.90 31.90
C GLU A 458 12.14 -22.46 32.20
N TYR A 459 11.32 -22.61 31.16
CA TYR A 459 10.22 -23.59 31.16
C TYR A 459 10.56 -24.77 30.24
N GLU A 460 11.41 -25.68 30.71
CA GLU A 460 11.74 -26.94 30.00
C GLU A 460 10.60 -27.97 30.00
N LYS A 461 9.46 -27.73 30.67
CA LYS A 461 8.40 -28.75 30.84
C LYS A 461 6.97 -28.19 30.90
N VAL A 462 6.51 -27.54 29.83
CA VAL A 462 5.06 -27.37 29.59
C VAL A 462 4.67 -28.39 28.52
N ASN A 463 4.22 -29.58 28.94
CA ASN A 463 3.73 -30.61 28.03
C ASN A 463 2.23 -30.48 27.74
N GLU A 464 1.46 -29.75 28.54
CA GLU A 464 0.02 -29.59 28.39
C GLU A 464 -0.40 -28.19 28.83
N VAL A 465 -1.12 -27.49 27.94
CA VAL A 465 -1.96 -26.35 28.34
C VAL A 465 -3.12 -26.97 29.12
N LEU A 466 -3.23 -26.66 30.41
CA LEU A 466 -4.24 -27.20 31.32
C LEU A 466 -5.65 -27.05 30.72
N CYS A 467 -6.25 -28.16 30.30
CA CYS A 467 -7.68 -28.30 30.15
C CYS A 467 -8.24 -28.68 31.52
N ASP A 468 -9.09 -27.83 32.09
CA ASP A 468 -9.77 -28.11 33.36
C ASP A 468 -10.83 -29.21 33.16
N GLU A 469 -10.68 -30.34 33.86
CA GLU A 469 -11.55 -31.52 33.77
C GLU A 469 -12.94 -31.29 34.39
N GLU A 470 -13.15 -30.20 35.15
CA GLU A 470 -14.43 -29.97 35.85
C GLU A 470 -15.45 -29.11 35.09
N THR A 471 -15.04 -28.49 33.98
CA THR A 471 -16.01 -27.92 33.04
C THR A 471 -16.35 -28.98 32.00
N ASN A 472 -17.62 -29.36 31.89
CA ASN A 472 -18.14 -30.28 30.85
C ASN A 472 -18.02 -29.68 29.42
N VAL A 473 -17.08 -28.77 29.19
CA VAL A 473 -16.68 -28.26 27.89
C VAL A 473 -15.67 -29.25 27.31
N THR A 474 -16.21 -30.32 26.73
CA THR A 474 -15.43 -31.24 25.88
C THR A 474 -14.57 -30.39 24.92
N PRO A 475 -13.23 -30.56 24.85
CA PRO A 475 -12.38 -29.75 23.98
C PRO A 475 -12.63 -30.10 22.52
N LEU A 476 -13.61 -29.44 21.90
CA LEU A 476 -13.86 -29.49 20.47
C LEU A 476 -12.91 -28.51 19.77
N LYS A 477 -11.83 -29.10 19.21
CA LYS A 477 -10.85 -28.55 18.27
C LYS A 477 -10.26 -27.19 18.62
N LEU A 478 -9.07 -27.21 19.22
CA LEU A 478 -8.08 -26.16 18.97
C LEU A 478 -8.04 -25.86 17.46
N CYS A 479 -8.36 -24.63 17.07
CA CYS A 479 -8.26 -24.17 15.68
C CYS A 479 -6.80 -24.05 15.20
N CYS A 480 -5.84 -24.35 16.08
CA CYS A 480 -4.42 -24.48 15.81
C CYS A 480 -4.02 -25.97 15.90
N ASN A 481 -3.46 -26.56 14.84
CA ASN A 481 -3.09 -27.99 14.88
C ASN A 481 -1.83 -28.25 15.72
N LYS A 482 -0.94 -27.25 15.87
CA LYS A 482 0.30 -27.37 16.65
C LYS A 482 0.75 -26.03 17.22
N LEU A 483 0.87 -25.96 18.55
CA LEU A 483 1.50 -24.86 19.26
C LEU A 483 2.94 -25.24 19.67
N VAL A 484 3.92 -24.39 19.38
CA VAL A 484 5.33 -24.59 19.75
C VAL A 484 5.83 -23.38 20.53
N ILE A 485 6.32 -23.63 21.75
CA ILE A 485 6.84 -22.63 22.69
C ILE A 485 8.18 -23.10 23.30
N GLY A 486 8.92 -22.18 23.94
CA GLY A 486 10.18 -22.52 24.63
C GLY A 486 11.32 -22.88 23.67
N ASN A 487 12.23 -23.77 24.09
CA ASN A 487 13.41 -24.15 23.30
C ASN A 487 13.04 -24.79 21.95
N GLN A 488 11.97 -25.59 21.90
CA GLN A 488 11.47 -26.16 20.65
C GLN A 488 10.99 -25.10 19.66
N ALA A 489 10.50 -23.96 20.15
CA ALA A 489 10.10 -22.85 19.28
C ALA A 489 11.31 -22.24 18.59
N VAL A 490 12.45 -22.13 19.28
CA VAL A 490 13.71 -21.61 18.72
C VAL A 490 14.20 -22.50 17.59
N GLU A 491 14.29 -23.81 17.81
CA GLU A 491 14.70 -24.76 16.76
C GLU A 491 13.76 -24.73 15.55
N GLU A 492 12.44 -24.69 15.79
CA GLU A 492 11.44 -24.64 14.74
C GLU A 492 11.49 -23.31 13.96
N TYR A 493 11.75 -22.20 14.64
CA TYR A 493 11.99 -20.91 14.01
C TYR A 493 13.24 -20.94 13.15
N GLU A 494 14.38 -21.41 13.65
CA GLU A 494 15.61 -21.54 12.87
C GLU A 494 15.39 -22.43 11.63
N ARG A 495 14.62 -23.50 11.79
CA ARG A 495 14.21 -24.38 10.69
C ARG A 495 13.38 -23.61 9.66
N ILE A 496 12.36 -22.85 10.07
CA ILE A 496 11.53 -22.03 9.17
C ILE A 496 12.37 -20.95 8.48
N MET A 497 13.22 -20.23 9.23
CA MET A 497 14.11 -19.19 8.69
C MET A 497 15.05 -19.76 7.61
N LYS A 498 15.54 -20.99 7.82
CA LYS A 498 16.41 -21.69 6.85
C LYS A 498 15.63 -22.24 5.66
N GLU A 499 14.51 -22.91 5.91
CA GLU A 499 13.64 -23.52 4.89
C GLU A 499 13.16 -22.47 3.89
N TYR A 500 12.67 -21.35 4.41
CA TYR A 500 12.20 -20.22 3.62
C TYR A 500 13.32 -19.23 3.32
N LYS A 501 14.60 -19.51 3.61
CA LYS A 501 15.75 -18.61 3.34
C LYS A 501 15.56 -17.15 3.78
N LEU A 502 14.76 -16.89 4.81
CA LEU A 502 14.31 -15.55 5.19
C LEU A 502 15.46 -14.57 5.47
N ASN A 503 16.59 -15.06 5.99
CA ASN A 503 17.79 -14.23 6.20
C ASN A 503 18.37 -13.69 4.88
N GLU A 504 18.46 -14.51 3.84
CA GLU A 504 18.97 -14.10 2.51
C GLU A 504 18.08 -13.02 1.90
N LEU A 505 16.76 -13.15 2.05
CA LEU A 505 15.80 -12.15 1.59
C LEU A 505 15.97 -10.82 2.32
N VAL A 506 16.09 -10.86 3.65
CA VAL A 506 16.29 -9.66 4.48
C VAL A 506 17.61 -8.98 4.16
N GLU A 507 18.69 -9.74 4.01
CA GLU A 507 19.99 -9.22 3.59
C GLU A 507 19.92 -8.60 2.20
N THR A 508 19.20 -9.23 1.27
CA THR A 508 19.01 -8.70 -0.08
C THR A 508 18.24 -7.39 -0.06
N VAL A 509 17.12 -7.29 0.67
CA VAL A 509 16.37 -6.04 0.82
C VAL A 509 17.21 -4.96 1.50
N ARG A 510 17.94 -5.29 2.57
CA ARG A 510 18.85 -4.35 3.24
C ARG A 510 19.96 -3.87 2.30
N SER A 511 20.46 -4.72 1.42
CA SER A 511 21.50 -4.36 0.46
C SER A 511 21.02 -3.34 -0.59
N MET A 512 19.71 -3.28 -0.88
CA MET A 512 19.13 -2.27 -1.78
C MET A 512 19.10 -0.88 -1.14
N TYR A 513 19.07 -0.80 0.18
CA TYR A 513 18.95 0.48 0.89
C TYR A 513 20.20 1.35 0.67
N GLY A 514 19.97 2.61 0.30
CA GLY A 514 21.04 3.58 0.01
C GLY A 514 21.75 3.35 -1.33
N GLN A 515 21.37 2.34 -2.11
CA GLN A 515 21.92 2.12 -3.44
C GLN A 515 21.28 3.05 -4.48
N PRO A 516 21.99 3.36 -5.58
CA PRO A 516 21.39 3.97 -6.75
C PRO A 516 20.25 3.09 -7.30
N TYR A 517 19.21 3.70 -7.87
CA TYR A 517 18.02 2.96 -8.32
C TYR A 517 18.35 1.89 -9.38
N GLN A 518 19.39 2.11 -10.22
CA GLN A 518 19.83 1.12 -11.21
C GLN A 518 20.37 -0.15 -10.55
N GLU A 519 21.05 -0.01 -9.41
CA GLU A 519 21.55 -1.14 -8.65
C GLU A 519 20.38 -1.87 -7.95
N ILE A 520 19.39 -1.13 -7.43
CA ILE A 520 18.15 -1.72 -6.91
C ILE A 520 17.47 -2.57 -7.99
N ILE A 521 17.30 -2.03 -9.20
CA ILE A 521 16.72 -2.76 -10.34
C ILE A 521 17.53 -4.04 -10.62
N ARG A 522 18.86 -3.94 -10.67
CA ARG A 522 19.74 -5.10 -10.90
C ARG A 522 19.52 -6.19 -9.85
N ILE A 523 19.50 -5.82 -8.58
CA ILE A 523 19.26 -6.76 -7.48
C ILE A 523 17.87 -7.41 -7.63
N VAL A 524 16.83 -6.61 -7.91
CA VAL A 524 15.45 -7.11 -8.08
C VAL A 524 15.32 -8.06 -9.27
N GLU A 525 16.00 -7.78 -10.39
CA GLU A 525 16.02 -8.67 -11.55
C GLU A 525 16.73 -10.00 -11.27
N THR A 526 17.69 -10.01 -10.34
CA THR A 526 18.35 -11.24 -9.86
C THR A 526 17.51 -12.02 -8.84
N LEU A 527 16.49 -11.41 -8.22
CA LEU A 527 15.57 -12.09 -7.31
C LEU A 527 14.69 -13.08 -8.08
N LYS A 528 15.10 -14.34 -8.08
CA LYS A 528 14.29 -15.46 -8.60
C LYS A 528 13.19 -15.87 -7.63
N LEU A 529 12.22 -15.00 -7.39
CA LEU A 529 11.15 -15.19 -6.39
C LEU A 529 10.34 -16.49 -6.61
N LYS A 530 10.12 -16.89 -7.86
CA LYS A 530 9.41 -18.16 -8.18
C LYS A 530 10.18 -19.41 -7.79
N GLU A 531 11.52 -19.42 -7.90
CA GLU A 531 12.33 -20.54 -7.39
C GLU A 531 12.31 -20.56 -5.86
N TRP A 532 12.01 -19.43 -5.22
CA TRP A 532 12.03 -19.26 -3.78
C TRP A 532 10.79 -19.87 -3.10
N LEU A 533 9.58 -19.65 -3.62
CA LEU A 533 8.36 -20.20 -3.04
C LEU A 533 8.08 -21.65 -3.42
N ILE A 534 8.45 -22.07 -4.64
CA ILE A 534 8.16 -23.43 -5.14
C ILE A 534 9.03 -24.50 -4.45
N ASN A 535 10.27 -24.16 -4.06
CA ASN A 535 11.18 -25.09 -3.40
C ASN A 535 11.00 -25.14 -1.86
N SER A 536 10.11 -24.32 -1.31
CA SER A 536 9.84 -24.20 0.13
C SER A 536 8.45 -24.76 0.51
N GLY A 537 7.96 -25.73 -0.28
CA GLY A 537 6.64 -26.35 -0.15
C GLY A 537 6.73 -27.78 0.36
#